data_AF-A0A317FQK0-F1
#
_entry.id   AF-A0A317FQK0-F1
#
_cell.length_a   1.000
_cell.length_b   1.000
_cell.length_c   1.000
_cell.angle_alpha   90.00
_cell.angle_beta   90.00
_cell.angle_gamma   90.00
#
_symmetry.space_group_name_H-M   'P 1'
#
loop_
_entity.id
_entity.type
_entity.pdbx_description
1 polymer ?
#
loop_
_entity_poly.entity_id
_entity_poly.type
_entity_poly.pdbx_seq_one_letter_code
_entity_poly.pdbx_strand_id
1 'polypeptide(L)'
;MNNQPKNPLHGVTLEQILVELEQRLGFKAMGEQVNIKCFTDSPSIKSSLKFLRKTPWARDKVEALYIHTINNKPLRKPRNKPTKQSESSQPDTSGFVWPSIKK
;
A
#
# COMPACT_ATOMS: atom_id res chain seq x y z
N MET A 1 -23.22 3.43 23.54
CA MET A 1 -22.68 2.14 24.04
C MET A 1 -22.05 1.43 22.85
N ASN A 2 -20.75 1.12 22.68
CA ASN A 2 -19.56 1.18 23.51
C ASN A 2 -18.37 1.57 22.63
N ASN A 3 -17.71 2.66 23.00
CA ASN A 3 -16.46 3.13 22.43
C ASN A 3 -15.33 2.21 22.93
N GLN A 4 -14.91 1.23 22.11
CA GLN A 4 -13.78 0.36 22.43
C GLN A 4 -12.49 0.92 21.79
N PRO A 5 -11.49 1.35 22.60
CA PRO A 5 -10.28 1.98 22.13
C PRO A 5 -9.20 0.93 21.82
N LYS A 6 -8.54 1.05 20.67
CA LYS A 6 -7.15 0.59 20.46
C LYS A 6 -6.89 -0.93 20.48
N ASN A 7 -7.32 -1.63 19.44
CA ASN A 7 -6.63 -2.83 18.94
C ASN A 7 -5.80 -2.45 17.70
N PRO A 8 -4.48 -2.18 17.81
CA PRO A 8 -3.65 -1.67 16.71
C PRO A 8 -3.37 -2.70 15.58
N LEU A 9 -4.01 -3.87 15.62
CA LEU A 9 -3.87 -4.96 14.65
C LEU A 9 -5.21 -5.44 14.08
N HIS A 10 -6.34 -4.87 14.50
CA HIS A 10 -7.65 -5.28 13.99
C HIS A 10 -8.01 -4.45 12.75
N GLY A 11 -7.76 -5.00 11.55
CA GLY A 11 -8.12 -4.36 10.28
C GLY A 11 -6.98 -4.19 9.27
N VAL A 12 -5.87 -4.94 9.38
CA VAL A 12 -4.82 -4.91 8.35
C VAL A 12 -5.39 -5.53 7.08
N THR A 13 -5.69 -4.69 6.09
CA THR A 13 -6.19 -5.15 4.80
C THR A 13 -5.04 -5.73 3.97
N LEU A 14 -5.39 -6.57 2.99
CA LEU A 14 -4.41 -7.10 2.04
C LEU A 14 -3.62 -5.98 1.33
N GLU A 15 -4.26 -4.83 1.14
CA GLU A 15 -3.64 -3.63 0.60
C GLU A 15 -2.57 -3.07 1.55
N GLN A 16 -2.88 -2.95 2.85
CA GLN A 16 -1.92 -2.51 3.86
C GLN A 16 -0.71 -3.47 3.95
N ILE A 17 -0.95 -4.77 3.88
CA ILE A 17 0.11 -5.79 3.86
C ILE A 17 1.05 -5.55 2.67
N LEU A 18 0.51 -5.38 1.47
CA LEU A 18 1.28 -5.13 0.26
C LEU A 18 2.09 -3.83 0.37
N VAL A 19 1.47 -2.74 0.85
CA VAL A 19 2.13 -1.44 1.00
C VAL A 19 3.27 -1.52 2.02
N GLU A 20 3.08 -2.19 3.15
CA GLU A 20 4.13 -2.35 4.18
C GLU A 20 5.29 -3.22 3.65
N LEU A 21 4.98 -4.32 2.95
CA LEU A 21 5.99 -5.19 2.35
C LEU A 21 6.79 -4.46 1.26
N GLU A 22 6.12 -3.72 0.38
CA GLU A 22 6.78 -2.89 -0.63
C GLU A 22 7.69 -1.84 0.03
N GLN A 23 7.22 -1.16 1.08
CA GLN A 23 8.01 -0.14 1.77
C GLN A 23 9.23 -0.70 2.50
N ARG A 24 9.19 -1.96 2.92
CA ARG A 24 10.30 -2.61 3.66
C ARG A 24 11.29 -3.35 2.78
N LEU A 25 10.79 -4.09 1.80
CA LEU A 25 11.56 -5.01 0.96
C LEU A 25 11.58 -4.55 -0.51
N GLY A 26 10.48 -3.98 -0.98
CA GLY A 26 10.26 -3.67 -2.39
C GLY A 26 9.81 -4.89 -3.21
N PHE A 27 9.22 -4.63 -4.37
CA PHE A 27 8.68 -5.67 -5.25
C PHE A 27 9.70 -6.70 -5.72
N LYS A 28 10.97 -6.30 -5.88
CA LYS A 28 12.04 -7.21 -6.32
C LYS A 28 12.27 -8.34 -5.31
N ALA A 29 12.50 -7.99 -4.04
CA ALA A 29 12.69 -8.97 -2.98
C ALA A 29 11.42 -9.80 -2.72
N MET A 30 10.24 -9.18 -2.87
CA MET A 30 8.97 -9.91 -2.80
C MET A 30 8.84 -10.95 -3.92
N GLY A 31 9.28 -10.65 -5.15
CA GLY A 31 9.31 -11.59 -6.27
C GLY A 31 10.28 -12.75 -6.07
N GLU A 32 11.42 -12.50 -5.42
CA GLU A 32 12.39 -13.54 -5.04
C GLU A 32 11.82 -14.51 -4.00
N GLN A 33 11.05 -14.01 -3.03
CA GLN A 33 10.41 -14.83 -1.99
C GLN A 33 9.12 -15.50 -2.49
N VAL A 34 8.32 -14.76 -3.24
CA VAL A 34 7.03 -15.18 -3.76
C VAL A 34 7.09 -15.02 -5.27
N ASN A 35 7.44 -16.11 -5.94
CA ASN A 35 7.58 -16.16 -7.40
C ASN A 35 6.21 -16.06 -8.10
N ILE A 36 5.61 -14.86 -8.08
CA ILE A 36 4.36 -14.53 -8.77
C ILE A 36 4.62 -13.44 -9.79
N LYS A 37 4.00 -13.59 -10.97
CA LYS A 37 4.15 -12.67 -12.10
C LYS A 37 3.80 -11.22 -11.75
N CYS A 38 2.94 -11.01 -10.75
CA CYS A 38 2.53 -9.66 -10.39
C CYS A 38 3.69 -8.77 -9.92
N PHE A 39 4.72 -9.35 -9.30
CA PHE A 39 5.85 -8.55 -8.79
C PHE A 39 6.94 -8.32 -9.83
N THR A 40 6.98 -9.13 -10.89
CA THR A 40 7.97 -9.04 -11.97
C THR A 40 7.47 -8.27 -13.19
N ASP A 41 6.20 -8.44 -13.55
CA ASP A 41 5.62 -7.98 -14.82
C ASP A 41 4.88 -6.64 -14.67
N SER A 42 4.20 -6.43 -13.54
CA SER A 42 3.45 -5.20 -13.25
C SER A 42 3.51 -4.87 -11.76
N PRO A 43 4.70 -4.47 -11.24
CA PRO A 43 4.91 -4.20 -9.82
C PRO A 43 4.09 -2.98 -9.37
N SER A 44 2.87 -3.23 -8.92
CA SER A 44 1.95 -2.21 -8.43
C SER A 44 0.96 -2.82 -7.44
N ILE A 45 0.60 -2.04 -6.42
CA ILE A 45 -0.34 -2.44 -5.37
C ILE A 45 -1.71 -2.82 -5.97
N LYS A 46 -2.24 -2.01 -6.90
CA LYS A 46 -3.57 -2.26 -7.51
C LYS A 46 -3.59 -3.54 -8.36
N SER A 47 -2.53 -3.77 -9.14
CA SER A 47 -2.38 -5.00 -9.94
C SER A 47 -2.26 -6.23 -9.03
N SER A 48 -1.46 -6.10 -7.95
CA SER A 48 -1.28 -7.14 -6.94
C SER A 48 -2.60 -7.51 -6.29
N LEU A 49 -3.38 -6.54 -5.82
CA LEU A 49 -4.70 -6.81 -5.24
C LEU A 49 -5.65 -7.51 -6.22
N LYS A 50 -5.68 -7.09 -7.48
CA LYS A 50 -6.52 -7.74 -8.50
C LYS A 50 -6.09 -9.18 -8.74
N PHE A 51 -4.78 -9.46 -8.74
CA PHE A 51 -4.22 -10.79 -8.87
C PHE A 51 -4.53 -11.68 -7.66
N LEU A 52 -4.25 -11.18 -6.45
CA LEU A 52 -4.47 -11.92 -5.20
C LEU A 52 -5.96 -12.22 -4.93
N ARG A 53 -6.88 -11.41 -5.45
CA ARG A 53 -8.32 -11.71 -5.43
C ARG A 53 -8.71 -12.90 -6.32
N LYS A 54 -7.97 -13.13 -7.42
CA LYS A 54 -8.21 -14.24 -8.35
C LYS A 54 -7.44 -15.50 -7.98
N THR A 55 -6.39 -15.37 -7.16
CA THR A 55 -5.44 -16.44 -6.87
C THR A 55 -5.23 -16.57 -5.36
N PRO A 56 -6.08 -17.36 -4.67
CA PRO A 56 -6.07 -17.42 -3.20
C PRO A 56 -4.75 -17.95 -2.64
N TRP A 57 -4.15 -18.99 -3.24
CA TRP A 57 -2.85 -19.52 -2.77
C TRP A 57 -1.73 -18.47 -2.79
N ALA A 58 -1.80 -17.48 -3.70
CA ALA A 58 -0.81 -16.41 -3.75
C ALA A 58 -1.02 -15.41 -2.61
N ARG A 59 -2.28 -15.19 -2.21
CA ARG A 59 -2.61 -14.39 -1.03
C ARG A 59 -2.03 -15.02 0.23
N ASP A 60 -2.23 -16.32 0.42
CA ASP A 60 -1.68 -17.04 1.58
C ASP A 60 -0.15 -16.90 1.66
N LYS A 61 0.55 -16.96 0.52
CA LYS A 61 2.00 -16.74 0.46
C LYS A 61 2.42 -15.31 0.83
N VAL A 62 1.67 -14.29 0.37
CA VAL A 62 1.95 -12.90 0.72
C VAL A 62 1.69 -12.63 2.20
N GLU A 63 0.63 -13.21 2.76
CA GLU A 63 0.34 -13.13 4.20
C GLU A 63 1.40 -13.85 5.03
N ALA A 64 1.85 -15.04 4.60
CA ALA A 64 2.96 -15.75 5.24
C ALA A 64 4.27 -14.94 5.18
N LEU A 65 4.58 -14.33 4.05
CA LEU A 65 5.74 -13.44 3.89
C LEU A 65 5.63 -12.24 4.84
N TYR A 66 4.44 -11.64 4.98
CA TYR A 66 4.20 -10.56 5.91
C TYR A 66 4.48 -10.99 7.35
N ILE A 67 3.92 -12.11 7.79
CA ILE A 67 4.15 -12.68 9.12
C ILE A 67 5.64 -12.94 9.36
N HIS A 68 6.34 -13.51 8.37
CA HIS A 68 7.77 -13.71 8.46
C HIS A 68 8.52 -12.38 8.62
N THR A 69 8.18 -11.36 7.83
CA THR A 69 8.84 -10.05 7.83
C THR A 69 8.59 -9.27 9.13
N ILE A 70 7.42 -9.45 9.77
CA ILE A 70 7.11 -8.83 11.06
C ILE A 70 7.67 -9.63 12.25
N ASN A 71 7.70 -10.96 12.19
CA ASN A 71 8.23 -11.83 13.24
C ASN A 71 9.76 -11.79 13.28
N ASN A 72 10.41 -11.62 12.13
CA ASN A 72 11.87 -11.52 12.02
C ASN A 72 12.40 -10.11 12.39
N LYS A 73 11.76 -9.44 13.36
CA LYS A 73 12.24 -8.21 13.99
C LYS A 73 12.77 -8.52 15.39
N PRO A 74 14.05 -8.24 15.73
CA PRO A 74 14.33 -7.73 17.07
C PRO A 74 13.61 -6.38 17.19
N LEU A 75 12.88 -6.19 18.28
CA LEU A 75 12.01 -5.04 18.56
C LEU A 75 12.60 -3.67 18.14
N ARG A 76 12.34 -3.22 16.91
CA ARG A 76 12.54 -1.81 16.52
C ARG A 76 11.20 -1.15 16.25
N LYS A 77 10.85 -0.28 17.21
CA LYS A 77 9.66 0.57 17.32
C LYS A 77 9.30 1.27 16.00
N PRO A 78 8.01 1.57 15.79
CA PRO A 78 7.54 2.28 14.61
C PRO A 78 8.18 3.67 14.57
N ARG A 79 8.86 3.99 13.47
CA ARG A 79 9.29 5.37 13.18
C ARG A 79 8.19 5.98 12.33
N ASN A 80 7.43 6.90 12.92
CA ASN A 80 6.39 7.69 12.29
C ASN A 80 6.88 8.22 10.93
N LYS A 81 6.14 7.98 9.84
CA LYS A 81 6.27 8.80 8.64
C LYS A 81 5.54 10.13 8.92
N PRO A 82 6.23 11.28 8.95
CA PRO A 82 5.54 12.55 8.87
C PRO A 82 4.96 12.65 7.46
N THR A 83 3.65 12.71 7.36
CA THR A 83 2.95 13.23 6.18
C THR A 83 3.34 14.71 6.08
N LYS A 84 4.48 15.01 5.45
CA LYS A 84 4.73 16.34 4.86
C LYS A 84 4.03 16.37 3.51
N GLN A 85 2.75 16.72 3.52
CA GLN A 85 2.27 17.62 2.48
C GLN A 85 2.81 19.00 2.87
N SER A 86 3.98 19.36 2.33
CA SER A 86 4.40 20.75 2.31
C SER A 86 3.49 21.48 1.33
N GLU A 87 2.48 22.13 1.89
CA GLU A 87 1.92 23.38 1.41
C GLU A 87 3.06 24.28 0.90
N SER A 88 3.00 24.65 -0.38
CA SER A 88 3.77 25.76 -0.94
C SER A 88 2.98 26.33 -2.10
N SER A 89 2.07 27.22 -1.71
CA SER A 89 1.80 28.49 -2.37
C SER A 89 0.99 28.44 -3.67
N GLN A 90 -0.20 29.02 -3.54
CA GLN A 90 -1.03 29.60 -4.60
C GLN A 90 -0.18 30.34 -5.66
N PRO A 91 -0.68 30.44 -6.89
CA PRO A 91 -1.24 31.74 -7.22
C PRO A 91 -2.74 31.65 -7.54
N ASP A 92 -3.46 32.59 -6.97
CA ASP A 92 -4.71 33.05 -7.51
C ASP A 92 -4.55 33.32 -9.02
N THR A 93 -5.41 32.74 -9.84
CA THR A 93 -5.90 33.41 -11.04
C THR A 93 -7.31 32.88 -11.29
N SER A 94 -8.27 33.71 -10.90
CA SER A 94 -9.38 34.11 -11.77
C SER A 94 -9.84 33.10 -12.82
N GLY A 95 -10.99 32.48 -12.56
CA GLY A 95 -12.03 32.23 -13.56
C GLY A 95 -11.62 31.51 -14.85
N PHE A 96 -11.46 30.19 -14.80
CA PHE A 96 -11.56 29.39 -16.01
C PHE A 96 -13.02 29.02 -16.27
N VAL A 97 -13.75 29.98 -16.83
CA VAL A 97 -15.06 29.79 -17.47
C VAL A 97 -14.84 28.97 -18.74
N TRP A 98 -15.53 27.83 -18.87
CA TRP A 98 -15.53 27.04 -20.10
C TRP A 98 -16.16 27.87 -21.24
N PRO A 99 -15.45 28.18 -22.34
CA PRO A 99 -16.07 28.77 -23.51
C PRO A 99 -16.81 27.66 -24.26
N SER A 100 -18.13 27.63 -24.10
CA SER A 100 -19.01 27.10 -25.15
C SER A 100 -18.90 28.03 -26.35
N ILE A 101 -18.63 27.50 -27.57
CA ILE A 101 -18.66 28.11 -28.94
C ILE A 101 -17.56 27.43 -29.79
N LYS A 102 -17.74 26.90 -31.00
CA LYS A 102 -18.81 26.80 -32.03
C LYS A 102 -18.42 25.61 -32.95
N LYS A 103 -19.33 24.97 -33.70
CA LYS A 103 -19.97 25.52 -34.92
C LYS A 103 -21.16 24.66 -35.32
#